data_AF-A0A7J6JAU9-F1
#
_entry.id   AF-A0A7J6JAU9-F1
#
_cell.length_a   1.000
_cell.length_b   1.000
_cell.length_c   1.000
_cell.angle_alpha   90.00
_cell.angle_beta   90.00
_cell.angle_gamma   90.00
#
_symmetry.space_group_name_H-M   'P 1'
#
loop_
_entity.id
_entity.type
_entity.pdbx_description
1 polymer ?
#
loop_
_entity_poly.entity_id
_entity_poly.type
_entity_poly.pdbx_seq_one_letter_code
_entity_poly.pdbx_strand_id
1 'polypeptide(L)'
;MPSTSNVPSMSNMPSTVADIARSDLDASQACDASITYLHFEVSDVDVVSDRNNIRKLLRFVQASSSEGFEIKAEIAGKKTLLFTRVEEQPTETIRTFKGFGHNFERTYTKGLTGSTGHHRIISYHFGGMKFLMRHETDGYVADGIDPSTAENRSDIDDLPDLLGSMSVSQARNPTNSRINVVTEGNKPNDVESTLEIKTRAASTELAMEDVVPQLWLSQIPLLVVAYHRQDYFRDINLRDVKQEVRDWEATN
;
A
#
# COMPACT_ATOMS: atom_id res chain seq x y z
N MET A 1 -12.56 0.13 58.63
CA MET A 1 -13.51 -1.01 58.59
C MET A 1 -14.90 -0.37 58.57
N PRO A 2 -15.66 -0.40 57.46
CA PRO A 2 -16.06 -1.61 56.71
C PRO A 2 -15.86 -1.47 55.17
N SER A 3 -15.58 -2.55 54.43
CA SER A 3 -16.50 -3.41 53.62
C SER A 3 -16.68 -3.01 52.15
N THR A 4 -15.99 -3.75 51.29
CA THR A 4 -16.43 -4.30 49.98
C THR A 4 -17.10 -3.37 48.96
N SER A 5 -16.33 -2.93 47.96
CA SER A 5 -16.87 -2.58 46.64
C SER A 5 -16.50 -3.67 45.62
N ASN A 6 -17.52 -4.31 45.06
CA ASN A 6 -17.45 -5.27 43.97
C ASN A 6 -16.56 -4.75 42.82
N VAL A 7 -15.61 -5.59 42.40
CA VAL A 7 -14.96 -5.50 41.10
C VAL A 7 -15.88 -6.23 40.11
N PRO A 8 -16.46 -5.57 39.09
CA PRO A 8 -17.08 -6.29 38.00
C PRO A 8 -15.97 -6.92 37.15
N SER A 9 -15.89 -8.24 37.21
CA SER A 9 -15.25 -9.09 36.21
C SER A 9 -15.82 -8.76 34.83
N MET A 10 -15.03 -8.11 33.96
CA MET A 10 -15.33 -8.02 32.54
C MET A 10 -14.72 -9.23 31.83
N SER A 11 -15.46 -10.33 31.90
CA SER A 11 -15.43 -11.40 30.92
C SER A 11 -16.14 -10.94 29.64
N ASN A 12 -15.53 -11.26 28.50
CA ASN A 12 -16.07 -11.33 27.14
C ASN A 12 -16.50 -10.01 26.47
N MET A 13 -15.59 -9.48 25.66
CA MET A 13 -15.91 -8.67 24.47
C MET A 13 -15.17 -9.29 23.27
N PRO A 14 -15.84 -9.49 22.12
CA PRO A 14 -15.25 -10.18 20.97
C PRO A 14 -14.14 -9.33 20.33
N SER A 15 -12.92 -9.86 20.29
CA SER A 15 -11.81 -9.29 19.54
C SER A 15 -11.83 -9.85 18.12
N THR A 16 -12.46 -9.13 17.20
CA THR A 16 -12.53 -9.54 15.80
C THR A 16 -11.17 -9.30 15.13
N VAL A 17 -10.42 -10.36 14.92
CA VAL A 17 -9.19 -10.38 14.11
C VAL A 17 -9.58 -10.84 12.71
N ALA A 18 -9.25 -10.04 11.69
CA ALA A 18 -9.45 -10.42 10.30
C ALA A 18 -8.31 -11.36 9.87
N ASP A 19 -8.66 -12.61 9.54
CA ASP A 19 -7.72 -13.59 9.00
C ASP A 19 -7.41 -13.28 7.53
N ILE A 20 -6.19 -12.81 7.28
CA ILE A 20 -5.63 -12.75 5.91
C ILE A 20 -4.61 -13.88 5.81
N ALA A 21 -4.99 -15.11 5.46
CA ALA A 21 -4.05 -16.23 5.38
C ALA A 21 -4.05 -16.95 4.02
N ARG A 22 -2.92 -17.63 3.79
CA ARG A 22 -2.40 -18.24 2.56
C ARG A 22 -3.32 -19.28 1.91
N SER A 23 -3.18 -19.43 0.60
CA SER A 23 -3.39 -20.70 -0.08
C SER A 23 -2.10 -21.53 0.01
N ASP A 24 -2.12 -22.62 0.77
CA ASP A 24 -1.23 -23.76 0.54
C ASP A 24 -1.81 -24.56 -0.63
N LEU A 25 -1.03 -24.75 -1.70
CA LEU A 25 -1.35 -25.76 -2.70
C LEU A 25 -0.18 -26.73 -2.82
N ASP A 26 -0.50 -27.95 -2.40
CA ASP A 26 0.30 -29.16 -2.42
C ASP A 26 0.88 -29.41 -3.82
N ALA A 27 2.17 -29.73 -3.84
CA ALA A 27 2.94 -29.97 -5.05
C ALA A 27 2.64 -31.37 -5.59
N SER A 28 1.50 -31.59 -6.25
CA SER A 28 1.32 -32.77 -7.12
C SER A 28 0.14 -32.68 -8.09
N GLN A 29 0.17 -31.76 -9.06
CA GLN A 29 -0.45 -32.07 -10.36
C GLN A 29 0.13 -31.23 -11.50
N ALA A 30 0.91 -31.90 -12.35
CA ALA A 30 1.41 -31.37 -13.60
C ALA A 30 0.24 -30.96 -14.50
N CYS A 31 0.12 -29.66 -14.76
CA CYS A 31 -0.66 -29.12 -15.86
C CYS A 31 0.28 -28.21 -16.64
N ASP A 32 0.42 -28.52 -17.92
CA ASP A 32 1.24 -27.88 -18.94
C ASP A 32 0.88 -26.39 -19.10
N ALA A 33 1.40 -25.53 -18.22
CA ALA A 33 1.26 -24.09 -18.34
C ALA A 33 2.43 -23.57 -19.17
N SER A 34 2.19 -23.43 -20.47
CA SER A 34 3.07 -22.75 -21.42
C SER A 34 3.57 -21.43 -20.81
N ILE A 35 4.88 -21.37 -20.53
CA ILE A 35 5.56 -20.16 -20.06
C ILE A 35 5.43 -19.14 -21.19
N THR A 36 4.40 -18.31 -21.11
CA THR A 36 4.25 -17.17 -22.00
C THR A 36 5.21 -16.12 -21.45
N TYR A 37 6.40 -16.01 -22.05
CA TYR A 37 7.20 -14.81 -21.90
C TYR A 37 6.30 -13.63 -22.28
N LEU A 38 5.84 -12.85 -21.31
CA LEU A 38 5.28 -11.53 -21.57
C LEU A 38 6.41 -10.71 -22.17
N HIS A 39 6.52 -10.73 -23.50
CA HIS A 39 7.42 -9.88 -24.26
C HIS A 39 6.86 -8.45 -24.13
N PHE A 40 7.20 -7.78 -23.03
CA PHE A 40 6.83 -6.40 -22.82
C PHE A 40 7.72 -5.52 -23.69
N GLU A 41 7.20 -5.14 -24.85
CA GLU A 41 7.83 -4.19 -25.74
C GLU A 41 7.76 -2.78 -25.13
N VAL A 42 8.85 -2.36 -24.49
CA VAL A 42 9.02 -1.00 -23.96
C VAL A 42 8.84 0.07 -25.06
N SER A 43 9.07 -0.32 -26.32
CA SER A 43 8.92 0.53 -27.50
C SER A 43 7.50 1.09 -27.69
N ASP A 44 6.48 0.50 -27.07
CA ASP A 44 5.09 0.97 -27.11
C ASP A 44 4.74 1.93 -25.96
N VAL A 45 5.64 2.15 -25.00
CA VAL A 45 5.42 3.05 -23.86
C VAL A 45 5.86 4.47 -24.20
N ASP A 46 5.02 5.45 -23.93
CA ASP A 46 5.35 6.87 -24.14
C ASP A 46 5.98 7.48 -22.90
N VAL A 47 5.48 7.16 -21.70
CA VAL A 47 5.99 7.70 -20.43
C VAL A 47 6.20 6.60 -19.41
N VAL A 48 7.40 6.52 -18.83
CA VAL A 48 7.71 5.69 -17.67
C VAL A 48 7.96 6.61 -16.47
N SER A 49 7.25 6.37 -15.37
CA SER A 49 7.38 7.20 -14.17
C SER A 49 7.01 6.43 -12.90
N ASP A 50 7.04 7.14 -11.77
CA ASP A 50 6.43 6.71 -10.53
C ASP A 50 5.31 7.68 -10.11
N ARG A 51 4.45 7.21 -9.21
CA ARG A 51 3.33 8.00 -8.67
C ARG A 51 3.78 9.32 -8.04
N ASN A 52 4.98 9.39 -7.45
CA ASN A 52 5.46 10.60 -6.76
C ASN A 52 5.71 11.72 -7.77
N ASN A 53 6.42 11.41 -8.86
CA ASN A 53 6.69 12.36 -9.94
C ASN A 53 5.40 12.89 -10.57
N ILE A 54 4.45 12.01 -10.91
CA ILE A 54 3.18 12.44 -11.49
C ILE A 54 2.34 13.25 -10.49
N ARG A 55 2.36 12.89 -9.20
CA ARG A 55 1.69 13.68 -8.15
C ARG A 55 2.27 15.09 -8.01
N LYS A 56 3.60 15.27 -8.13
CA LYS A 56 4.24 16.58 -8.13
C LYS A 56 3.74 17.43 -9.32
N LEU A 57 3.70 16.85 -10.52
CA LEU A 57 3.16 17.52 -11.72
C LEU A 57 1.68 17.87 -11.57
N LEU A 58 0.87 16.96 -11.00
CA LEU A 58 -0.55 17.21 -10.76
C LEU A 58 -0.76 18.39 -9.79
N ARG A 59 -0.02 18.42 -8.68
CA ARG A 59 -0.07 19.55 -7.72
C ARG A 59 0.37 20.87 -8.36
N PHE A 60 1.35 20.82 -9.26
CA PHE A 60 1.82 21.99 -10.00
C PHE A 60 0.73 22.58 -10.89
N VAL A 61 0.06 21.75 -11.71
CA VAL A 61 -1.00 22.24 -12.61
C VAL A 61 -2.25 22.71 -11.84
N GLN A 62 -2.52 22.11 -10.67
CA GLN A 62 -3.61 22.52 -9.78
C GLN A 62 -3.26 23.75 -8.92
N ALA A 63 -2.02 24.24 -8.96
CA ALA A 63 -1.52 25.28 -8.05
C ALA A 63 -1.79 24.98 -6.56
N SER A 64 -1.78 23.71 -6.16
CA SER A 64 -2.14 23.25 -4.81
C SER A 64 -0.95 23.08 -3.87
N SER A 65 0.27 23.39 -4.33
CA SER A 65 1.49 23.40 -3.52
C SER A 65 2.39 24.58 -3.89
N SER A 66 3.00 25.19 -2.87
CA SER A 66 4.06 26.19 -3.04
C SER A 66 5.48 25.59 -2.95
N GLU A 67 5.59 24.28 -2.69
CA GLU A 67 6.88 23.59 -2.62
C GLU A 67 7.49 23.43 -4.02
N GLY A 68 8.76 23.80 -4.15
CA GLY A 68 9.55 23.49 -5.33
C GLY A 68 9.73 21.98 -5.49
N PHE A 69 9.89 21.51 -6.72
CA PHE A 69 10.21 20.11 -7.00
C PHE A 69 11.13 20.00 -8.21
N GLU A 70 11.91 18.91 -8.24
CA GLU A 70 12.74 18.53 -9.38
C GLU A 70 12.34 17.13 -9.85
N ILE A 71 12.27 16.95 -11.17
CA ILE A 71 12.12 15.67 -11.85
C ILE A 71 13.15 15.66 -12.97
N LYS A 72 13.99 14.62 -13.01
CA LYS A 72 14.88 14.41 -14.16
C LYS A 72 14.11 13.73 -15.28
N ALA A 73 14.27 14.24 -16.49
CA ALA A 73 13.57 13.77 -17.67
C ALA A 73 14.59 13.37 -18.74
N GLU A 74 14.47 12.14 -19.24
CA GLU A 74 15.36 11.59 -20.28
C GLU A 74 14.54 10.87 -21.34
N ILE A 75 15.00 10.89 -22.60
CA ILE A 75 14.39 10.08 -23.66
C ILE A 75 15.16 8.78 -23.79
N ALA A 76 14.50 7.66 -23.50
CA ALA A 76 15.02 6.32 -23.74
C ALA A 76 14.60 5.79 -25.11
N GLY A 77 15.56 5.22 -25.84
CA GLY A 77 15.34 4.72 -27.18
C GLY A 77 14.94 5.84 -28.13
N LYS A 78 13.81 5.67 -28.84
CA LYS A 78 13.36 6.62 -29.87
C LYS A 78 12.30 7.62 -29.40
N LYS A 79 11.48 7.27 -28.40
CA LYS A 79 10.31 8.08 -28.00
C LYS A 79 9.96 8.09 -26.52
N THR A 80 10.45 7.16 -25.73
CA THR A 80 9.94 6.94 -24.36
C THR A 80 10.54 7.95 -23.40
N LEU A 81 9.70 8.76 -22.76
CA LEU A 81 10.09 9.69 -21.71
C LEU A 81 10.21 8.97 -20.37
N LEU A 82 11.40 9.01 -19.78
CA LEU A 82 11.68 8.49 -18.44
C LEU A 82 11.70 9.66 -17.45
N PHE A 83 10.87 9.56 -16.41
CA PHE A 83 10.94 10.46 -15.26
C PHE A 83 11.64 9.79 -14.08
N THR A 84 12.78 10.34 -13.71
CA THR A 84 13.57 9.91 -12.56
C THR A 84 13.30 10.83 -11.37
N ARG A 85 12.89 10.23 -10.25
CA ARG A 85 12.62 10.92 -9.00
C ARG A 85 13.90 11.56 -8.46
N VAL A 86 13.84 12.85 -8.13
CA VAL A 86 14.88 13.58 -7.40
C VAL A 86 14.31 14.02 -6.06
N GLU A 87 15.00 13.71 -4.98
CA GLU A 87 14.65 14.11 -3.61
C GLU A 87 15.84 14.83 -2.98
N GLU A 88 15.61 16.04 -2.45
CA GLU A 88 16.65 16.83 -1.79
C GLU A 88 17.12 16.20 -0.46
N GLN A 89 16.25 15.39 0.16
CA GLN A 89 16.51 14.65 1.40
C GLN A 89 15.98 13.22 1.25
N PRO A 90 16.85 12.20 1.02
CA PRO A 90 16.41 10.81 0.93
C PRO A 90 15.92 10.25 2.28
N THR A 91 16.19 10.96 3.38
CA THR A 91 15.77 10.59 4.73
C THR A 91 15.00 11.73 5.37
N GLU A 92 13.72 11.52 5.61
CA GLU A 92 12.94 12.42 6.45
C GLU A 92 13.25 12.11 7.93
N THR A 93 13.90 13.05 8.61
CA THR A 93 14.02 12.95 10.07
C THR A 93 12.67 13.29 10.67
N ILE A 94 11.94 12.27 11.12
CA ILE A 94 10.69 12.43 11.87
C ILE A 94 11.02 13.09 13.22
N ARG A 95 11.05 14.43 13.25
CA ARG A 95 11.28 15.21 14.48
C ARG A 95 10.01 15.32 15.34
N THR A 96 8.86 15.01 14.77
CA THR A 96 7.53 15.05 15.39
C THR A 96 6.73 13.82 14.97
N PHE A 97 5.88 13.31 15.87
CA PHE A 97 5.05 12.13 15.64
C PHE A 97 4.29 12.21 14.30
N LYS A 98 4.56 11.28 13.37
CA LYS A 98 3.99 11.27 12.01
C LYS A 98 2.75 10.40 11.82
N GLY A 99 2.19 9.87 12.91
CA GLY A 99 1.05 8.98 12.87
C GLY A 99 1.41 7.52 13.16
N PHE A 100 0.40 6.67 13.08
CA PHE A 100 0.49 5.24 13.39
C PHE A 100 0.41 4.35 12.13
N GLY A 101 0.55 4.92 10.93
CA GLY A 101 0.37 4.25 9.63
C GLY A 101 1.18 2.95 9.48
N HIS A 102 2.51 3.04 9.55
CA HIS A 102 3.37 1.85 9.42
C HIS A 102 3.12 0.77 10.49
N ASN A 103 2.73 1.17 11.70
CA ASN A 103 2.38 0.22 12.75
C ASN A 103 1.05 -0.45 12.43
N PHE A 104 0.06 0.30 11.94
CA PHE A 104 -1.19 -0.26 11.48
C PHE A 104 -0.98 -1.25 10.34
N GLU A 105 -0.25 -0.86 9.29
CA GLU A 105 0.08 -1.74 8.17
C GLU A 105 0.73 -3.03 8.66
N ARG A 106 1.74 -2.94 9.52
CA ARG A 106 2.43 -4.12 10.07
C ARG A 106 1.51 -5.03 10.89
N THR A 107 0.60 -4.46 11.66
CA THR A 107 -0.30 -5.22 12.53
C THR A 107 -1.48 -5.82 11.77
N TYR A 108 -1.99 -5.13 10.75
CA TYR A 108 -3.24 -5.48 10.06
C TYR A 108 -3.03 -6.07 8.65
N THR A 109 -1.78 -6.20 8.19
CA THR A 109 -1.45 -6.90 6.94
C THR A 109 -0.50 -8.06 7.19
N LYS A 110 -0.60 -9.12 6.38
CA LYS A 110 0.39 -10.21 6.38
C LYS A 110 1.37 -10.00 5.23
N GLY A 111 2.59 -9.61 5.58
CA GLY A 111 3.68 -9.35 4.63
C GLY A 111 4.70 -10.49 4.57
N LEU A 112 5.59 -10.43 3.58
CA LEU A 112 6.78 -11.29 3.52
C LEU A 112 7.81 -10.81 4.55
N THR A 113 8.35 -11.74 5.35
CA THR A 113 9.40 -11.45 6.33
C THR A 113 10.60 -10.80 5.64
N GLY A 114 11.00 -9.61 6.10
CA GLY A 114 12.10 -8.84 5.51
C GLY A 114 11.71 -7.96 4.32
N SER A 115 10.45 -7.96 3.89
CA SER A 115 9.94 -6.96 2.94
C SER A 115 9.73 -5.62 3.63
N THR A 116 10.16 -4.54 2.98
CA THR A 116 9.96 -3.16 3.46
C THR A 116 8.87 -2.40 2.72
N GLY A 117 8.22 -3.04 1.74
CA GLY A 117 7.17 -2.44 0.93
C GLY A 117 6.90 -3.24 -0.33
N HIS A 118 5.69 -3.14 -0.87
CA HIS A 118 5.30 -3.80 -2.11
C HIS A 118 5.03 -2.74 -3.18
N HIS A 119 5.60 -2.91 -4.37
CA HIS A 119 5.41 -1.97 -5.46
C HIS A 119 4.82 -2.67 -6.67
N ARG A 120 3.80 -2.05 -7.25
CA ARG A 120 3.17 -2.48 -8.50
C ARG A 120 3.62 -1.58 -9.63
N ILE A 121 3.66 -2.16 -10.83
CA ILE A 121 3.80 -1.43 -12.09
C ILE A 121 2.50 -1.62 -12.85
N ILE A 122 1.83 -0.51 -13.15
CA ILE A 122 0.57 -0.48 -13.89
C ILE A 122 0.77 0.23 -15.22
N SER A 123 -0.08 -0.08 -16.19
CA SER A 123 -0.14 0.64 -17.47
C SER A 123 -1.55 1.09 -17.77
N TYR A 124 -1.69 2.34 -18.18
CA TYR A 124 -2.96 2.95 -18.57
C TYR A 124 -2.71 4.09 -19.57
N HIS A 125 -3.77 4.52 -20.24
CA HIS A 125 -3.71 5.64 -21.18
C HIS A 125 -4.19 6.91 -20.51
N PHE A 126 -3.46 8.00 -20.69
CA PHE A 126 -3.84 9.32 -20.21
C PHE A 126 -3.36 10.41 -21.19
N GLY A 127 -4.25 11.33 -21.55
CA GLY A 127 -3.92 12.40 -22.51
C GLY A 127 -3.43 11.90 -23.87
N GLY A 128 -3.89 10.71 -24.32
CA GLY A 128 -3.45 10.08 -25.56
C GLY A 128 -2.07 9.41 -25.50
N MET A 129 -1.43 9.37 -24.33
CA MET A 129 -0.14 8.72 -24.11
C MET A 129 -0.30 7.44 -23.29
N LYS A 130 0.52 6.44 -23.58
CA LYS A 130 0.61 5.21 -22.78
C LYS A 130 1.60 5.39 -21.64
N PHE A 131 1.09 5.34 -20.41
CA PHE A 131 1.89 5.40 -19.19
C PHE A 131 2.26 3.99 -18.71
N LEU A 132 3.47 3.90 -18.16
CA LEU A 132 3.91 2.80 -17.29
C LEU A 132 4.32 3.41 -15.95
N MET A 133 3.49 3.19 -14.94
CA MET A 133 3.65 3.83 -13.63
C MET A 133 3.99 2.80 -12.55
N ARG A 134 5.04 3.08 -11.78
CA ARG A 134 5.33 2.39 -10.53
C ARG A 134 4.67 3.10 -9.34
N HIS A 135 4.06 2.35 -8.43
CA HIS A 135 3.60 2.88 -7.15
C HIS A 135 3.74 1.85 -6.04
N GLU A 136 3.84 2.33 -4.79
CA GLU A 136 3.68 1.48 -3.61
C GLU A 136 2.21 1.09 -3.44
N THR A 137 1.98 -0.13 -2.99
CA THR A 137 0.64 -0.68 -2.69
C THR A 137 0.67 -1.26 -1.28
N ASP A 138 -0.25 -0.82 -0.43
CA ASP A 138 -0.24 -1.15 0.99
C ASP A 138 -0.75 -2.58 1.25
N GLY A 139 -1.64 -3.08 0.39
CA GLY A 139 -2.11 -4.46 0.47
C GLY A 139 -3.09 -4.86 -0.63
N TYR A 140 -3.68 -6.03 -0.43
CA TYR A 140 -4.80 -6.52 -1.24
C TYR A 140 -5.71 -7.41 -0.39
N VAL A 141 -6.96 -7.58 -0.82
CA VAL A 141 -7.91 -8.56 -0.25
C VAL A 141 -7.73 -9.90 -0.97
N ALA A 142 -7.46 -10.97 -0.24
CA ALA A 142 -7.30 -12.30 -0.83
C ALA A 142 -8.66 -12.89 -1.26
N ASP A 143 -8.66 -13.64 -2.36
CA ASP A 143 -9.86 -14.31 -2.88
C ASP A 143 -10.46 -15.26 -1.83
N GLY A 144 -11.79 -15.21 -1.67
CA GLY A 144 -12.52 -16.03 -0.70
C GLY A 144 -12.76 -15.39 0.68
N ILE A 145 -12.24 -14.17 0.91
CA ILE A 145 -12.60 -13.37 2.09
C ILE A 145 -13.78 -12.47 1.72
N ASP A 146 -14.99 -12.85 2.13
CA ASP A 146 -16.14 -11.94 2.12
C ASP A 146 -15.97 -10.95 3.29
N PRO A 147 -15.84 -9.63 3.03
CA PRO A 147 -15.65 -8.63 4.08
C PRO A 147 -16.80 -8.57 5.10
N SER A 148 -17.95 -9.21 4.82
CA SER A 148 -19.07 -9.34 5.76
C SER A 148 -18.97 -10.52 6.73
N THR A 149 -17.97 -11.41 6.59
CA THR A 149 -17.86 -12.68 7.35
C THR A 149 -16.70 -12.76 8.34
N ALA A 150 -16.03 -11.65 8.66
CA ALA A 150 -14.99 -11.62 9.69
C ALA A 150 -15.59 -11.83 11.09
N GLU A 151 -15.83 -13.09 11.48
CA GLU A 151 -16.13 -13.49 12.85
C GLU A 151 -14.89 -14.06 13.54
N ASN A 152 -14.75 -13.72 14.83
CA ASN A 152 -13.63 -13.97 15.74
C ASN A 152 -12.93 -15.33 15.59
N ARG A 153 -11.66 -15.31 15.15
CA ARG A 153 -10.67 -16.32 15.53
C ARG A 153 -9.59 -15.67 16.39
N SER A 154 -9.48 -16.16 17.63
CA SER A 154 -8.49 -15.72 18.60
C SER A 154 -7.32 -16.70 18.62
N ASP A 155 -6.33 -16.51 17.75
CA ASP A 155 -5.07 -17.25 17.83
C ASP A 155 -4.00 -16.35 18.48
N ILE A 156 -3.96 -16.42 19.80
CA ILE A 156 -2.96 -15.76 20.67
C ILE A 156 -1.79 -16.74 20.85
N ASP A 157 -1.00 -17.00 19.82
CA ASP A 157 0.21 -17.85 19.99
C ASP A 157 1.51 -17.36 19.35
N ASP A 158 1.53 -16.29 18.54
CA ASP A 158 2.76 -15.84 17.86
C ASP A 158 3.39 -14.54 18.44
N LEU A 159 3.19 -14.30 19.75
CA LEU A 159 3.79 -13.14 20.43
C LEU A 159 5.32 -13.24 20.71
N PRO A 160 5.96 -14.43 20.85
CA PRO A 160 7.39 -14.49 21.16
C PRO A 160 8.32 -14.03 20.02
N ASP A 161 7.93 -14.20 18.76
CA ASP A 161 8.79 -13.89 17.60
C ASP A 161 8.87 -12.39 17.28
N LEU A 162 7.90 -11.60 17.76
CA LEU A 162 7.83 -10.16 17.51
C LEU A 162 8.86 -9.35 18.30
N LEU A 163 9.38 -9.89 19.42
CA LEU A 163 10.40 -9.22 20.25
C LEU A 163 11.84 -9.49 19.78
N GLY A 164 12.07 -10.55 19.00
CA GLY A 164 13.39 -10.92 18.49
C GLY A 164 13.91 -10.00 17.37
N SER A 165 13.04 -9.25 16.69
CA SER A 165 13.41 -8.42 15.56
C SER A 165 13.79 -6.97 15.92
N MET A 166 13.91 -6.64 17.21
CA MET A 166 14.43 -5.34 17.67
C MET A 166 15.96 -5.28 17.53
N SER A 167 16.44 -5.34 16.29
CA SER A 167 17.81 -4.93 15.95
C SER A 167 17.73 -3.82 14.91
N VAL A 168 17.99 -2.60 15.36
CA VAL A 168 18.23 -1.44 14.50
C VAL A 168 19.50 -1.73 13.71
N SER A 169 19.38 -2.20 12.47
CA SER A 169 20.52 -2.41 11.60
C SER A 169 21.09 -1.06 11.18
N GLN A 170 22.27 -0.76 11.72
CA GLN A 170 23.17 0.32 11.34
C GLN A 170 23.38 0.33 9.82
N ALA A 171 23.36 1.54 9.21
CA ALA A 171 23.47 1.75 7.78
C ALA A 171 24.66 0.98 7.18
N ARG A 172 24.36 -0.06 6.40
CA ARG A 172 25.38 -0.75 5.59
C ARG A 172 25.65 0.11 4.36
N ASN A 173 26.92 0.45 4.16
CA ASN A 173 27.42 1.10 2.94
C ASN A 173 26.87 0.39 1.70
N PRO A 174 26.55 1.12 0.61
CA PRO A 174 25.99 0.52 -0.59
C PRO A 174 27.06 -0.35 -1.26
N THR A 175 27.02 -1.65 -0.96
CA THR A 175 27.67 -2.65 -1.80
C THR A 175 26.89 -2.73 -3.11
N ASN A 176 27.58 -2.99 -4.22
CA ASN A 176 26.96 -3.29 -5.53
C ASN A 176 25.96 -4.44 -5.37
N SER A 177 24.72 -4.13 -5.02
CA SER A 177 23.66 -5.11 -4.84
C SER A 177 23.17 -5.48 -6.22
N ARG A 178 23.58 -6.67 -6.68
CA ARG A 178 22.93 -7.32 -7.82
C ARG A 178 21.44 -7.42 -7.50
N ILE A 179 20.59 -6.82 -8.33
CA ILE A 179 19.14 -6.98 -8.26
C ILE A 179 18.86 -8.44 -8.65
N ASN A 180 18.39 -9.24 -7.69
CA ASN A 180 17.94 -10.58 -7.97
C ASN A 180 16.48 -10.50 -8.42
N VAL A 181 16.24 -10.72 -9.71
CA VAL A 181 14.89 -10.82 -10.26
C VAL A 181 14.43 -12.26 -10.09
N VAL A 182 13.53 -12.49 -9.13
CA VAL A 182 12.84 -13.77 -8.97
C VAL A 182 11.54 -13.69 -9.77
N THR A 183 11.39 -14.57 -10.75
CA THR A 183 10.13 -14.71 -11.48
C THR A 183 9.34 -15.83 -10.83
N GLU A 184 8.35 -15.48 -10.03
CA GLU A 184 7.37 -16.46 -9.53
C GLU A 184 6.31 -16.68 -10.60
N GLY A 185 5.96 -17.94 -10.89
CA GLY A 185 4.97 -18.30 -11.92
C GLY A 185 3.52 -17.97 -11.55
N ASN A 186 3.30 -17.23 -10.45
CA ASN A 186 1.98 -16.88 -9.98
C ASN A 186 1.44 -15.67 -10.75
N LYS A 187 0.16 -15.74 -11.14
CA LYS A 187 -0.54 -14.59 -11.72
C LYS A 187 -0.49 -13.42 -10.73
N PRO A 188 -0.20 -12.18 -11.17
CA PRO A 188 -0.32 -11.02 -10.30
C PRO A 188 -1.73 -10.94 -9.70
N ASN A 189 -1.83 -10.56 -8.42
CA ASN A 189 -3.13 -10.29 -7.78
C ASN A 189 -3.94 -9.30 -8.61
N ASP A 190 -5.25 -9.50 -8.67
CA ASP A 190 -6.15 -8.60 -9.39
C ASP A 190 -5.96 -7.15 -8.90
N VAL A 191 -6.01 -6.18 -9.82
CA VAL A 191 -6.00 -4.76 -9.45
C VAL A 191 -7.24 -4.44 -8.62
N GLU A 192 -8.38 -5.10 -8.91
CA GLU A 192 -9.64 -4.93 -8.21
C GLU A 192 -9.58 -5.28 -6.71
N SER A 193 -8.61 -6.10 -6.30
CA SER A 193 -8.43 -6.45 -4.89
C SER A 193 -7.40 -5.59 -4.16
N THR A 194 -6.71 -4.69 -4.85
CA THR A 194 -5.68 -3.82 -4.21
C THR A 194 -6.30 -2.76 -3.33
N LEU A 195 -5.60 -2.41 -2.25
CA LEU A 195 -6.04 -1.41 -1.29
C LEU A 195 -4.91 -0.45 -0.90
N GLU A 196 -5.33 0.76 -0.52
CA GLU A 196 -4.52 1.78 0.15
C GLU A 196 -5.01 1.89 1.61
N ILE A 197 -4.10 2.14 2.54
CA ILE A 197 -4.37 2.29 3.97
C ILE A 197 -4.12 3.75 4.37
N LYS A 198 -5.11 4.35 5.05
CA LYS A 198 -4.95 5.67 5.68
C LYS A 198 -5.33 5.60 7.15
N THR A 199 -4.44 6.10 8.00
CA THR A 199 -4.73 6.31 9.43
C THR A 199 -5.04 7.77 9.72
N ARG A 200 -6.06 8.04 10.53
CA ARG A 200 -6.41 9.41 10.97
C ARG A 200 -6.77 9.46 12.44
N ALA A 201 -6.54 10.61 13.08
CA ALA A 201 -7.04 10.82 14.44
C ALA A 201 -8.57 10.80 14.41
N ALA A 202 -9.23 10.14 15.35
CA ALA A 202 -10.70 10.04 15.39
C ALA A 202 -11.41 11.40 15.58
N SER A 203 -10.67 12.45 15.92
CA SER A 203 -11.16 13.84 16.00
C SER A 203 -11.19 14.54 14.64
N THR A 204 -10.70 13.91 13.57
CA THR A 204 -10.49 14.53 12.27
C THR A 204 -10.93 13.58 11.18
N GLU A 205 -11.91 14.01 10.39
CA GLU A 205 -12.38 13.26 9.23
C GLU A 205 -11.30 13.19 8.15
N LEU A 206 -11.25 12.09 7.42
CA LEU A 206 -10.39 11.96 6.26
C LEU A 206 -10.92 12.82 5.11
N ALA A 207 -10.22 13.92 4.82
CA ALA A 207 -10.41 14.71 3.59
C ALA A 207 -10.14 13.82 2.37
N MET A 208 -11.19 13.49 1.61
CA MET A 208 -11.06 12.63 0.43
C MET A 208 -10.34 13.34 -0.70
N GLU A 209 -10.46 14.67 -0.79
CA GLU A 209 -9.73 15.51 -1.74
C GLU A 209 -8.20 15.35 -1.67
N ASP A 210 -7.66 15.00 -0.50
CA ASP A 210 -6.23 14.75 -0.29
C ASP A 210 -5.80 13.33 -0.72
N VAL A 211 -6.76 12.40 -0.83
CA VAL A 211 -6.52 10.97 -1.04
C VAL A 211 -6.86 10.53 -2.46
N VAL A 212 -7.96 11.03 -3.02
CA VAL A 212 -8.45 10.66 -4.35
C VAL A 212 -7.41 10.87 -5.45
N PRO A 213 -6.64 11.97 -5.51
CA PRO A 213 -5.59 12.12 -6.52
C PRO A 213 -4.55 10.99 -6.46
N GLN A 214 -4.22 10.50 -5.26
CA GLN A 214 -3.31 9.38 -5.09
C GLN A 214 -3.93 8.08 -5.62
N LEU A 215 -5.18 7.80 -5.26
CA LEU A 215 -5.93 6.61 -5.68
C LEU A 215 -6.14 6.57 -7.20
N TRP A 216 -6.49 7.72 -7.79
CA TRP A 216 -6.64 7.88 -9.23
C TRP A 216 -5.31 7.60 -9.94
N LEU A 217 -4.19 8.16 -9.49
CA LEU A 217 -2.89 7.88 -10.11
C LEU A 217 -2.50 6.41 -10.01
N SER A 218 -2.74 5.76 -8.87
CA SER A 218 -2.38 4.35 -8.66
C SER A 218 -3.43 3.34 -9.15
N GLN A 219 -4.60 3.81 -9.63
CA GLN A 219 -5.73 2.97 -10.01
C GLN A 219 -6.11 1.96 -8.90
N ILE A 220 -6.02 2.39 -7.63
CA ILE A 220 -6.36 1.55 -6.47
C ILE A 220 -7.86 1.73 -6.16
N PRO A 221 -8.65 0.65 -6.17
CA PRO A 221 -10.10 0.73 -6.03
C PRO A 221 -10.60 0.66 -4.59
N LEU A 222 -9.78 0.17 -3.65
CA LEU A 222 -10.17 0.00 -2.26
C LEU A 222 -9.37 0.91 -1.33
N LEU A 223 -10.05 1.48 -0.33
CA LEU A 223 -9.45 2.30 0.70
C LEU A 223 -9.82 1.75 2.08
N VAL A 224 -8.80 1.42 2.87
CA VAL A 224 -8.96 1.16 4.31
C VAL A 224 -8.70 2.46 5.06
N VAL A 225 -9.66 2.90 5.86
CA VAL A 225 -9.50 4.03 6.76
C VAL A 225 -9.60 3.53 8.20
N ALA A 226 -8.55 3.77 8.97
CA ALA A 226 -8.50 3.41 10.38
C ALA A 226 -8.37 4.66 11.26
N TYR A 227 -9.32 4.87 12.16
CA TYR A 227 -9.31 6.00 13.07
C TYR A 227 -8.66 5.63 14.40
N HIS A 228 -7.77 6.48 14.92
CA HIS A 228 -7.08 6.21 16.18
C HIS A 228 -7.44 7.21 17.27
N ARG A 229 -7.49 6.73 18.52
CA ARG A 229 -7.57 7.53 19.74
C ARG A 229 -6.44 7.11 20.66
N GLN A 230 -5.54 8.05 20.96
CA GLN A 230 -4.39 7.83 21.83
C GLN A 230 -3.50 6.65 21.39
N ASP A 231 -3.80 5.44 21.84
CA ASP A 231 -3.00 4.22 21.74
C ASP A 231 -3.68 3.05 21.01
N TYR A 232 -4.95 3.18 20.58
CA TYR A 232 -5.64 2.13 19.84
C TYR A 232 -6.39 2.65 18.60
N PHE A 233 -6.62 1.72 17.66
CA PHE A 233 -7.46 1.93 16.48
C PHE A 233 -8.90 1.48 16.74
N ARG A 234 -9.85 2.25 16.24
CA ARG A 234 -11.27 1.91 16.13
C ARG A 234 -11.78 2.32 14.76
N ASP A 235 -12.99 1.87 14.43
CA ASP A 235 -13.70 2.28 13.21
C ASP A 235 -12.84 2.05 11.95
N ILE A 236 -12.35 0.81 11.80
CA ILE A 236 -11.59 0.38 10.62
C ILE A 236 -12.59 0.07 9.52
N ASN A 237 -12.57 0.87 8.46
CA ASN A 237 -13.55 0.77 7.38
C ASN A 237 -12.84 0.47 6.06
N LEU A 238 -13.19 -0.66 5.44
CA LEU A 238 -12.88 -0.94 4.05
C LEU A 238 -13.96 -0.31 3.16
N ARG A 239 -13.55 0.47 2.17
CA ARG A 239 -14.44 1.16 1.25
C ARG A 239 -14.04 0.86 -0.19
N ASP A 240 -15.02 0.53 -1.02
CA ASP A 240 -14.87 0.67 -2.48
C ASP A 240 -14.99 2.15 -2.81
N VAL A 241 -13.95 2.71 -3.42
CA VAL A 241 -13.83 4.15 -3.73
C VAL A 241 -13.83 4.43 -5.23
N LYS A 242 -14.20 3.44 -6.05
CA LYS A 242 -14.20 3.58 -7.51
C LYS A 242 -15.14 4.69 -7.98
N GLN A 243 -16.28 4.88 -7.32
CA GLN A 243 -17.22 5.93 -7.70
C GLN A 243 -16.66 7.31 -7.36
N GLU A 244 -16.13 7.50 -6.15
CA GLU A 244 -15.51 8.77 -5.75
C GLU A 244 -14.33 9.16 -6.66
N VAL A 245 -13.52 8.18 -7.09
CA VAL A 245 -12.44 8.41 -8.06
C VAL A 245 -12.97 8.86 -9.42
N ARG A 246 -14.03 8.22 -9.94
CA ARG A 246 -14.67 8.62 -11.20
C ARG A 246 -15.29 10.01 -11.13
N ASP A 247 -15.94 10.34 -10.02
CA ASP A 247 -16.58 11.64 -9.83
C ASP A 247 -15.52 12.76 -9.77
N TRP A 248 -14.39 12.50 -9.12
CA TRP A 248 -13.25 13.42 -9.11
C TRP A 248 -12.65 13.61 -10.50
N GLU A 249 -12.45 12.52 -11.25
CA GLU A 249 -11.94 12.60 -12.63
C GLU A 249 -12.88 13.40 -13.54
N ALA A 250 -14.20 13.25 -13.40
CA ALA A 250 -15.17 14.00 -14.21
C ALA A 250 -15.20 15.52 -13.93
N THR A 251 -14.64 15.96 -12.81
CA THR A 251 -14.66 17.35 -12.35
C THR A 251 -13.30 18.06 -12.45
N ASN A 252 -12.28 17.40 -13.00
CA ASN A 252 -10.92 17.92 -13.24
C ASN A 252 -10.50 17.75 -14.70
#